data_AF-A0A1G6BNV2-F1
#
_entry.id   AF-A0A1G6BNV2-F1
#
_cell.length_a   1.000
_cell.length_b   1.000
_cell.length_c   1.000
_cell.angle_alpha   90.00
_cell.angle_beta   90.00
_cell.angle_gamma   90.00
#
_symmetry.space_group_name_H-M   'P 1'
#
loop_
_entity.id
_entity.type
_entity.pdbx_description
1 polymer ?
#
loop_
_entity_poly.entity_id
_entity_poly.type
_entity_poly.pdbx_seq_one_letter_code
_entity_poly.pdbx_strand_id
1 'polypeptide(L)'
;MKKTLVLALICSMLAMTACGNKFEDLTNPETATETITQKSGATTQSEGKNVSNKIFTVNIPDEFADQYIAEIQDDQVTFYYKELKESIDRGLLFYVRTIELPNAEIGGMSRKIGEVTTADGKGYAVSLGYPSEAQWDIENEAEAPEGYDKFYNVIENIVKNITGVDGGTFTYQAGCKGEDLYGDILDKYKTAAKEDWDASKYEENDMSPEIFSIVKNSGLDKVGYDYVDIDLNGIDELVVGDMSDSEISGAIYDIYTMVNGQPAHVVSGSARDCYYVYHTFVVNEASGGALESVQSVYSLEPNTTEMMLQWATKYDGYENEKQPWFIGYSDEEWENVSEEDYNTRMADPADYTKLEFKSMK
;
A
#
# COMPACT_ATOMS: atom_id res chain seq x y z
N MET A 1 5.83 44.96 3.37
CA MET A 1 5.30 44.80 4.75
C MET A 1 4.47 43.53 4.79
N LYS A 2 4.93 42.58 5.61
CA LYS A 2 4.26 41.38 6.17
C LYS A 2 3.41 40.51 5.23
N LYS A 3 4.02 39.38 4.84
CA LYS A 3 3.37 38.12 4.50
C LYS A 3 2.56 37.63 5.70
N THR A 4 1.34 37.16 5.49
CA THR A 4 0.62 36.34 6.46
C THR A 4 0.49 34.96 5.84
N LEU A 5 1.37 34.06 6.29
CA LEU A 5 1.31 32.63 6.02
C LEU A 5 0.22 32.07 6.95
N VAL A 6 -0.81 31.47 6.38
CA VAL A 6 -1.79 30.68 7.13
C VAL A 6 -1.24 29.25 7.13
N LEU A 7 -0.83 28.81 8.32
CA LEU A 7 -0.34 27.46 8.58
C LEU A 7 -1.56 26.54 8.71
N ALA A 8 -1.78 25.65 7.75
CA ALA A 8 -2.76 24.58 7.86
C ALA A 8 -2.19 23.49 8.78
N LEU A 9 -2.92 23.21 9.85
CA LEU A 9 -2.57 22.22 10.87
C LEU A 9 -3.08 20.85 10.39
N ILE A 10 -2.18 19.94 10.02
CA ILE A 10 -2.52 18.55 9.69
C ILE A 10 -2.73 17.81 11.03
N CYS A 11 -3.96 17.37 11.29
CA CYS A 11 -4.30 16.52 12.42
C CYS A 11 -3.79 15.09 12.17
N SER A 12 -2.86 14.62 13.01
CA SER A 12 -2.57 13.21 13.18
C SER A 12 -3.57 12.61 14.16
N MET A 13 -4.44 11.71 13.69
CA MET A 13 -5.27 10.87 14.55
C MET A 13 -4.52 9.56 14.85
N LEU A 14 -3.97 9.47 16.07
CA LEU A 14 -3.67 8.20 16.73
C LEU A 14 -4.85 7.88 17.65
N ALA A 15 -5.53 6.77 17.37
CA ALA A 15 -6.65 6.27 18.15
C ALA A 15 -6.20 5.67 19.50
N MET A 16 -6.95 5.94 20.57
CA MET A 16 -7.00 5.05 21.74
C MET A 16 -8.43 4.95 22.29
N THR A 17 -8.89 3.72 22.38
CA THR A 17 -10.12 3.28 23.03
C THR A 17 -9.97 3.20 24.56
N ALA A 18 -11.14 3.15 25.21
CA ALA A 18 -11.46 2.70 26.57
C ALA A 18 -11.50 3.73 27.73
N CYS A 19 -12.74 4.15 28.01
CA CYS A 19 -13.39 4.23 29.32
C CYS A 19 -12.76 5.07 30.47
N GLY A 20 -13.29 6.29 30.61
CA GLY A 20 -13.97 6.72 31.84
C GLY A 20 -13.14 7.09 33.06
N ASN A 21 -12.83 8.38 33.22
CA ASN A 21 -13.40 9.22 34.30
C ASN A 21 -12.84 10.65 34.29
N LYS A 22 -13.77 11.60 34.37
CA LYS A 22 -13.70 12.96 34.95
C LYS A 22 -12.67 13.95 34.40
N PHE A 23 -13.21 14.88 33.61
CA PHE A 23 -12.72 16.25 33.43
C PHE A 23 -12.51 16.96 34.77
N GLU A 24 -11.32 17.49 35.01
CA GLU A 24 -11.11 18.67 35.86
C GLU A 24 -9.85 19.44 35.40
N ASP A 25 -10.09 20.70 35.01
CA ASP A 25 -9.24 21.90 34.97
C ASP A 25 -7.80 21.87 34.38
N LEU A 26 -7.64 22.45 33.18
CA LEU A 26 -6.34 22.76 32.56
C LEU A 26 -6.03 24.26 32.69
N THR A 27 -5.25 24.62 33.70
CA THR A 27 -4.54 25.92 33.76
C THR A 27 -3.10 25.73 34.23
N ASN A 28 -2.19 25.31 33.34
CA ASN A 28 -0.83 25.87 33.15
C ASN A 28 0.00 24.99 32.18
N PRO A 29 0.77 25.56 31.25
CA PRO A 29 1.70 24.80 30.42
C PRO A 29 3.09 24.78 31.07
N GLU A 30 3.45 23.67 31.72
CA GLU A 30 4.85 23.37 32.03
C GLU A 30 5.31 22.16 31.22
N THR A 31 6.25 22.44 30.32
CA THR A 31 7.21 21.58 29.63
C THR A 31 7.32 20.14 30.19
N ALA A 32 6.72 19.19 29.47
CA ALA A 32 7.03 17.77 29.61
C ALA A 32 7.75 17.31 28.34
N THR A 33 9.08 17.23 28.43
CA THR A 33 9.92 16.57 27.44
C THR A 33 9.71 15.06 27.59
N GLU A 34 8.77 14.48 26.83
CA GLU A 34 8.63 13.03 26.81
C GLU A 34 9.83 12.41 26.12
N THR A 35 10.67 11.78 26.94
CA THR A 35 11.77 10.95 26.47
C THR A 35 11.17 9.64 25.96
N ILE A 36 10.97 9.54 24.64
CA ILE A 36 10.67 8.25 23.99
C ILE A 36 11.86 7.34 24.26
N THR A 37 11.70 6.42 25.20
CA THR A 37 12.71 5.41 25.49
C THR A 37 12.55 4.31 24.44
N GLN A 38 13.23 4.46 23.30
CA GLN A 38 13.46 3.34 22.39
C GLN A 38 14.20 2.25 23.19
N LYS A 39 13.66 1.03 23.20
CA LYS A 39 14.41 -0.14 23.66
C LYS A 39 15.59 -0.34 22.72
N SER A 40 16.74 0.21 23.10
CA SER A 40 18.02 -0.07 22.45
C SER A 40 18.32 -1.56 22.63
N GLY A 41 18.07 -2.35 21.59
CA GLY A 41 18.84 -3.57 21.36
C GLY A 41 20.32 -3.22 21.24
N ALA A 42 21.20 -4.19 21.45
CA ALA A 42 22.62 -3.98 21.21
C ALA A 42 22.88 -3.78 19.72
N THR A 43 23.05 -2.53 19.29
CA THR A 43 23.39 -2.20 17.90
C THR A 43 24.90 -2.32 17.70
N THR A 44 25.32 -3.07 16.67
CA THR A 44 26.73 -3.14 16.27
C THR A 44 26.93 -2.43 14.94
N GLN A 45 28.05 -1.72 14.78
CA GLN A 45 28.41 -1.10 13.51
C GLN A 45 29.31 -2.00 12.67
N SER A 46 29.12 -2.00 11.36
CA SER A 46 29.95 -2.76 10.43
C SER A 46 30.08 -2.05 9.07
N GLU A 47 31.11 -2.45 8.32
CA GLU A 47 31.43 -2.00 6.97
C GLU A 47 31.99 -3.19 6.18
N GLY A 48 32.11 -3.04 4.86
CA GLY A 48 32.71 -4.05 3.99
C GLY A 48 31.71 -4.68 3.02
N LYS A 49 32.03 -5.88 2.52
CA LYS A 49 31.26 -6.52 1.44
C LYS A 49 30.04 -7.28 1.95
N ASN A 50 30.16 -7.89 3.13
CA ASN A 50 29.14 -8.77 3.67
C ASN A 50 28.71 -8.24 5.04
N VAL A 51 27.48 -7.75 5.11
CA VAL A 51 26.89 -7.25 6.37
C VAL A 51 25.80 -8.21 6.79
N SER A 52 26.02 -8.88 7.92
CA SER A 52 25.14 -9.94 8.39
C SER A 52 24.52 -9.59 9.73
N ASN A 53 23.24 -9.92 9.89
CA ASN A 53 22.64 -10.10 11.22
C ASN A 53 22.50 -11.60 11.51
N LYS A 54 21.61 -11.97 12.44
CA LYS A 54 21.34 -13.38 12.81
C LYS A 54 20.54 -14.18 11.78
N ILE A 55 20.01 -13.53 10.75
CA ILE A 55 19.02 -14.14 9.84
C ILE A 55 19.51 -14.08 8.38
N PHE A 56 20.06 -12.95 7.96
CA PHE A 56 20.48 -12.73 6.58
C PHE A 56 21.80 -11.96 6.47
N THR A 57 22.37 -11.99 5.27
CA THR A 57 23.54 -11.22 4.85
C THR A 57 23.20 -10.38 3.63
N VAL A 58 23.50 -9.09 3.70
CA VAL A 58 23.48 -8.17 2.57
C VAL A 58 24.87 -8.14 1.93
N ASN A 59 24.92 -8.41 0.62
CA ASN A 59 26.16 -8.46 -0.15
C ASN A 59 26.34 -7.15 -0.93
N ILE A 60 27.18 -6.25 -0.40
CA ILE A 60 27.50 -4.94 -0.96
C ILE A 60 28.62 -5.07 -2.00
N PRO A 61 28.47 -4.51 -3.23
CA PRO A 61 29.52 -4.50 -4.23
C PRO A 61 30.79 -3.81 -3.74
N ASP A 62 31.94 -4.29 -4.19
CA ASP A 62 33.28 -3.82 -3.79
C ASP A 62 33.45 -2.30 -3.88
N GLU A 63 32.90 -1.70 -4.93
CA GLU A 63 33.01 -0.26 -5.20
C GLU A 63 32.28 0.62 -4.18
N PHE A 64 31.34 0.05 -3.41
CA PHE A 64 30.57 0.74 -2.37
C PHE A 64 30.96 0.32 -0.95
N ALA A 65 31.83 -0.68 -0.80
CA ALA A 65 32.10 -1.34 0.49
C ALA A 65 32.66 -0.40 1.58
N ASP A 66 33.25 0.73 1.20
CA ASP A 66 33.82 1.76 2.08
C ASP A 66 32.98 3.05 2.15
N GLN A 67 31.87 3.14 1.41
CA GLN A 67 31.04 4.35 1.30
C GLN A 67 29.92 4.45 2.33
N TYR A 68 29.69 3.39 3.12
CA TYR A 68 28.61 3.34 4.10
C TYR A 68 29.10 2.92 5.49
N ILE A 69 28.23 3.11 6.47
CA ILE A 69 28.27 2.48 7.79
C ILE A 69 26.93 1.78 8.00
N ALA A 70 26.96 0.49 8.33
CA ALA A 70 25.76 -0.26 8.67
C ALA A 70 25.57 -0.36 10.18
N GLU A 71 24.32 -0.20 10.62
CA GLU A 71 23.86 -0.48 11.98
C GLU A 71 23.07 -1.79 11.99
N ILE A 72 23.56 -2.76 12.75
CA ILE A 72 23.07 -4.13 12.78
C ILE A 72 22.27 -4.37 14.06
N GLN A 73 21.05 -4.86 13.89
CA GLN A 73 20.15 -5.37 14.91
C GLN A 73 19.79 -6.82 14.58
N ASP A 74 19.10 -7.52 15.50
CA ASP A 74 18.78 -8.94 15.34
C ASP A 74 17.93 -9.22 14.08
N ASP A 75 16.98 -8.35 13.78
CA ASP A 75 15.99 -8.47 12.71
C ASP A 75 16.16 -7.41 11.60
N GLN A 76 17.08 -6.45 11.76
CA GLN A 76 17.26 -5.34 10.82
C GLN A 76 18.73 -4.98 10.60
N VAL A 77 19.06 -4.57 9.38
CA VAL A 77 20.32 -3.91 9.03
C VAL A 77 20.01 -2.58 8.35
N THR A 78 20.58 -1.49 8.86
CA THR A 78 20.33 -0.13 8.35
C THR A 78 21.62 0.45 7.79
N PHE A 79 21.60 0.97 6.57
CA PHE A 79 22.76 1.47 5.85
C PHE A 79 22.72 2.99 5.78
N TYR A 80 23.78 3.64 6.26
CA TYR A 80 23.96 5.08 6.19
C TYR A 80 25.15 5.42 5.29
N TYR A 81 24.98 6.38 4.39
CA TYR A 81 26.08 6.92 3.60
C TYR A 81 27.06 7.66 4.52
N LYS A 82 28.31 7.23 4.51
CA LYS A 82 29.32 7.57 5.53
C LYS A 82 29.57 9.07 5.62
N GLU A 83 29.63 9.77 4.49
CA GLU A 83 29.91 11.22 4.44
C GLU A 83 28.79 12.07 5.05
N LEU A 84 27.57 11.53 5.11
CA LEU A 84 26.38 12.22 5.59
C LEU A 84 25.93 11.74 6.98
N LYS A 85 26.63 10.81 7.62
CA LYS A 85 26.18 10.20 8.89
C LYS A 85 25.95 11.22 10.02
N GLU A 86 26.78 12.25 10.07
CA GLU A 86 26.72 13.31 11.09
C GLU A 86 25.85 14.51 10.65
N SER A 87 25.23 14.46 9.46
CA SER A 87 24.27 15.48 9.04
C SER A 87 22.95 15.34 9.77
N ILE A 88 22.10 16.37 9.69
CA ILE A 88 20.77 16.35 10.30
C ILE A 88 19.90 15.20 9.77
N ASP A 89 20.10 14.82 8.50
CA ASP A 89 19.40 13.74 7.80
C ASP A 89 20.07 12.37 7.96
N ARG A 90 21.26 12.34 8.61
CA ARG A 90 22.07 11.15 8.93
C ARG A 90 22.44 10.26 7.74
N GLY A 91 22.12 10.66 6.51
CA GLY A 91 22.50 9.96 5.28
C GLY A 91 21.90 8.57 5.13
N LEU A 92 20.69 8.30 5.62
CA LEU A 92 20.04 6.99 5.48
C LEU A 92 19.92 6.61 3.99
N LEU A 93 20.55 5.50 3.58
CA LEU A 93 20.43 4.95 2.23
C LEU A 93 19.20 4.05 2.12
N PHE A 94 19.17 2.99 2.94
CA PHE A 94 18.09 2.01 3.03
C PHE A 94 18.23 1.18 4.30
N TYR A 95 17.19 0.41 4.61
CA TYR A 95 17.27 -0.66 5.59
C TYR A 95 16.61 -1.93 5.06
N VAL A 96 17.13 -3.06 5.50
CA VAL A 96 16.51 -4.37 5.30
C VAL A 96 16.06 -4.87 6.65
N ARG A 97 14.78 -5.21 6.77
CA ARG A 97 14.16 -5.74 8.00
C ARG A 97 13.54 -7.09 7.73
N THR A 98 13.48 -7.91 8.77
CA THR A 98 12.77 -9.18 8.79
C THR A 98 11.61 -9.17 9.77
N ILE A 99 10.52 -9.83 9.41
CA ILE A 99 9.36 -10.03 10.27
C ILE A 99 8.97 -11.50 10.20
N GLU A 100 8.76 -12.11 11.35
CA GLU A 100 8.46 -13.55 11.45
C GLU A 100 7.12 -13.89 10.78
N LEU A 101 7.11 -14.97 9.99
CA LEU A 101 5.91 -15.50 9.34
C LEU A 101 5.09 -16.40 10.31
N PRO A 102 3.77 -16.57 10.09
CA PRO A 102 2.98 -16.06 8.96
C PRO A 102 2.45 -14.63 9.15
N ASN A 103 2.39 -14.12 10.38
CA ASN A 103 1.71 -12.86 10.72
C ASN A 103 2.58 -11.62 10.47
N ALA A 104 3.26 -11.56 9.33
CA ALA A 104 4.14 -10.46 9.00
C ALA A 104 3.33 -9.22 8.58
N GLU A 105 3.37 -8.18 9.41
CA GLU A 105 2.79 -6.86 9.11
C GLU A 105 3.73 -6.09 8.18
N ILE A 106 3.47 -6.12 6.87
CA ILE A 106 4.28 -5.45 5.85
C ILE A 106 3.56 -4.21 5.33
N GLY A 107 4.30 -3.11 5.13
CA GLY A 107 3.76 -1.87 4.59
C GLY A 107 4.38 -0.63 5.22
N GLY A 108 3.75 0.52 4.98
CA GLY A 108 4.23 1.82 5.43
C GLY A 108 5.47 2.27 4.64
N MET A 109 6.57 2.58 5.34
CA MET A 109 7.83 3.04 4.71
C MET A 109 8.69 1.90 4.15
N SER A 110 8.16 0.67 4.09
CA SER A 110 8.89 -0.49 3.58
C SER A 110 7.99 -1.37 2.74
N ARG A 111 8.60 -2.04 1.77
CA ARG A 111 7.95 -3.03 0.90
C ARG A 111 8.57 -4.40 1.04
N LYS A 112 7.79 -5.47 0.89
CA LYS A 112 8.29 -6.84 0.83
C LYS A 112 9.18 -7.01 -0.39
N ILE A 113 10.28 -7.74 -0.22
CA ILE A 113 11.22 -8.10 -1.30
C ILE A 113 11.45 -9.61 -1.41
N GLY A 114 10.94 -10.39 -0.47
CA GLY A 114 11.03 -11.85 -0.47
C GLY A 114 10.94 -12.43 0.92
N GLU A 115 11.40 -13.67 1.06
CA GLU A 115 11.38 -14.41 2.32
C GLU A 115 12.69 -15.13 2.57
N VAL A 116 13.06 -15.27 3.83
CA VAL A 116 14.21 -16.08 4.26
C VAL A 116 13.72 -17.19 5.17
N THR A 117 14.17 -18.42 4.89
CA THR A 117 13.96 -19.59 5.76
C THR A 117 15.29 -19.94 6.40
N THR A 118 15.37 -19.91 7.72
CA THR A 118 16.57 -20.28 8.47
C THR A 118 16.77 -21.80 8.48
N ALA A 119 17.96 -22.27 8.85
CA ALA A 119 18.31 -23.69 8.82
C ALA A 119 17.44 -24.57 9.73
N ASP A 120 16.85 -24.00 10.78
CA ASP A 120 15.87 -24.66 11.67
C ASP A 120 14.43 -24.63 11.12
N GLY A 121 14.22 -24.09 9.92
CA GLY A 121 12.94 -24.06 9.21
C GLY A 121 12.05 -22.87 9.55
N LYS A 122 12.54 -21.89 10.31
CA LYS A 122 11.76 -20.70 10.65
C LYS A 122 11.76 -19.69 9.49
N GLY A 123 10.57 -19.21 9.13
CA GLY A 123 10.37 -18.29 8.00
C GLY A 123 10.23 -16.83 8.44
N TYR A 124 10.78 -15.93 7.64
CA TYR A 124 10.64 -14.49 7.83
C TYR A 124 10.36 -13.80 6.48
N ALA A 125 9.40 -12.88 6.48
CA ALA A 125 9.28 -11.89 5.42
C ALA A 125 10.47 -10.93 5.51
N VAL A 126 11.01 -10.55 4.36
CA VAL A 126 12.09 -9.57 4.23
C VAL A 126 11.51 -8.32 3.58
N SER A 127 11.66 -7.17 4.23
CA SER A 127 11.26 -5.87 3.69
C SER A 127 12.45 -4.95 3.46
N LEU A 128 12.31 -4.09 2.46
CA LEU A 128 13.22 -3.01 2.11
C LEU A 128 12.52 -1.69 2.36
N GLY A 129 13.15 -0.80 3.11
CA GLY A 129 12.67 0.56 3.30
C GLY A 129 13.73 1.61 2.98
N TYR A 130 13.23 2.80 2.65
CA TYR A 130 13.99 3.96 2.22
C TYR A 130 13.78 5.12 3.20
N PRO A 131 14.61 6.17 3.17
CA PRO A 131 14.33 7.41 3.90
C PRO A 131 12.98 7.99 3.48
N SER A 132 12.20 8.48 4.46
CA SER A 132 10.98 9.26 4.17
C SER A 132 11.33 10.64 3.63
N GLU A 133 10.39 11.31 2.96
CA GLU A 133 10.55 12.71 2.53
C GLU A 133 10.86 13.66 3.70
N ALA A 134 10.31 13.42 4.89
CA ALA A 134 10.62 14.20 6.10
C ALA A 134 12.04 13.97 6.65
N GLN A 135 12.71 12.89 6.21
CA GLN A 135 14.11 12.59 6.51
C GLN A 135 15.04 13.06 5.38
N TRP A 136 14.49 13.74 4.36
CA TRP A 136 15.22 14.25 3.21
C TRP A 136 14.75 15.69 2.91
N ASP A 137 15.30 16.67 3.63
CA ASP A 137 14.96 18.09 3.45
C ASP A 137 15.62 18.69 2.18
N ILE A 138 14.87 18.69 1.07
CA ILE A 138 15.22 19.31 -0.21
C ILE A 138 15.31 20.85 -0.13
N GLU A 139 14.71 21.51 0.87
CA GLU A 139 14.71 22.98 0.89
C GLU A 139 16.12 23.59 1.08
N ASN A 140 17.13 22.75 1.38
CA ASN A 140 18.54 23.09 1.42
C ASN A 140 19.39 22.50 0.26
N GLU A 141 18.82 22.22 -0.92
CA GLU A 141 19.47 21.81 -2.20
C GLU A 141 21.02 21.84 -2.21
N ALA A 142 21.63 20.92 -1.49
CA ALA A 142 22.93 20.40 -1.85
C ALA A 142 22.59 19.14 -2.64
N GLU A 143 22.94 19.12 -3.92
CA GLU A 143 22.89 17.90 -4.72
C GLU A 143 23.46 16.76 -3.86
N ALA A 144 22.72 15.64 -3.77
CA ALA A 144 23.21 14.46 -3.10
C ALA A 144 24.64 14.17 -3.61
N PRO A 145 25.60 13.81 -2.73
CA PRO A 145 26.94 13.49 -3.19
C PRO A 145 26.86 12.48 -4.35
N GLU A 146 27.64 12.66 -5.42
CA GLU A 146 27.58 11.78 -6.60
C GLU A 146 27.72 10.28 -6.23
N GLY A 147 28.45 9.98 -5.15
CA GLY A 147 28.56 8.63 -4.58
C GLY A 147 27.26 8.11 -3.95
N TYR A 148 26.47 8.97 -3.31
CA TYR A 148 25.17 8.64 -2.74
C TYR A 148 24.21 8.16 -3.84
N ASP A 149 24.03 8.95 -4.91
CA ASP A 149 23.11 8.59 -5.99
C ASP A 149 23.55 7.31 -6.71
N LYS A 150 24.86 7.13 -6.92
CA LYS A 150 25.41 5.90 -7.50
C LYS A 150 25.09 4.68 -6.62
N PHE A 151 25.20 4.82 -5.30
CA PHE A 151 24.84 3.75 -4.37
C PHE A 151 23.32 3.52 -4.41
N TYR A 152 22.53 4.59 -4.28
CA TYR A 152 21.07 4.52 -4.26
C TYR A 152 20.51 3.76 -5.46
N ASN A 153 21.03 4.05 -6.65
CA ASN A 153 20.62 3.41 -7.91
C ASN A 153 20.94 1.91 -8.02
N VAL A 154 21.79 1.34 -7.16
CA VAL A 154 22.11 -0.09 -7.16
C VAL A 154 21.44 -0.89 -6.04
N ILE A 155 20.71 -0.24 -5.12
CA ILE A 155 20.08 -0.90 -3.95
C ILE A 155 19.21 -2.08 -4.36
N GLU A 156 18.40 -1.92 -5.41
CA GLU A 156 17.55 -2.98 -5.96
C GLU A 156 18.33 -4.23 -6.40
N ASN A 157 19.55 -4.05 -6.92
CA ASN A 157 20.41 -5.17 -7.29
C ASN A 157 21.10 -5.78 -6.07
N ILE A 158 21.41 -4.98 -5.06
CA ILE A 158 21.97 -5.46 -3.79
C ILE A 158 20.99 -6.41 -3.10
N VAL A 159 19.72 -6.00 -2.96
CA VAL A 159 18.74 -6.79 -2.20
C VAL A 159 18.35 -8.10 -2.87
N LYS A 160 18.39 -8.17 -4.21
CA LYS A 160 18.20 -9.41 -4.97
C LYS A 160 19.23 -10.49 -4.63
N ASN A 161 20.40 -10.07 -4.15
CA ASN A 161 21.53 -10.94 -3.83
C ASN A 161 21.69 -11.17 -2.32
N ILE A 162 20.69 -10.86 -1.50
CA ILE A 162 20.68 -11.24 -0.08
C ILE A 162 20.81 -12.76 0.06
N THR A 163 21.51 -13.21 1.10
CA THR A 163 21.63 -14.64 1.44
C THR A 163 21.18 -14.90 2.87
N GLY A 164 20.67 -16.09 3.15
CA GLY A 164 20.45 -16.53 4.53
C GLY A 164 21.77 -16.86 5.22
N VAL A 165 21.83 -16.67 6.54
CA VAL A 165 23.01 -17.08 7.33
C VAL A 165 22.94 -18.56 7.72
N ASP A 166 24.09 -19.16 8.02
CA ASP A 166 24.21 -20.51 8.61
C ASP A 166 23.39 -21.61 7.90
N GLY A 167 23.29 -21.53 6.57
CA GLY A 167 22.54 -22.49 5.74
C GLY A 167 21.08 -22.14 5.52
N GLY A 168 20.63 -20.98 6.00
CA GLY A 168 19.35 -20.39 5.60
C GLY A 168 19.32 -20.02 4.11
N THR A 169 18.12 -19.96 3.55
CA THR A 169 17.89 -19.63 2.14
C THR A 169 17.01 -18.40 2.03
N PHE A 170 17.46 -17.41 1.26
CA PHE A 170 16.63 -16.28 0.83
C PHE A 170 16.06 -16.58 -0.55
N THR A 171 14.78 -16.28 -0.75
CA THR A 171 14.12 -16.35 -2.06
C THR A 171 13.50 -15.00 -2.36
N TYR A 172 14.09 -14.31 -3.34
CA TYR A 172 13.61 -13.02 -3.82
C TYR A 172 12.19 -13.17 -4.39
N GLN A 173 11.31 -12.24 -4.03
CA GLN A 173 9.88 -12.20 -4.37
C GLN A 173 9.03 -13.36 -3.85
N ALA A 174 9.54 -14.23 -2.97
CA ALA A 174 8.71 -15.20 -2.28
C ALA A 174 7.60 -14.50 -1.46
N GLY A 175 6.37 -14.97 -1.62
CA GLY A 175 5.19 -14.42 -0.95
C GLY A 175 4.88 -12.97 -1.31
N CYS A 176 5.38 -12.49 -2.46
CA CYS A 176 5.03 -11.18 -3.04
C CYS A 176 4.03 -11.30 -4.18
N LYS A 177 3.93 -12.48 -4.83
CA LYS A 177 3.22 -12.64 -6.10
C LYS A 177 1.85 -13.24 -5.94
N GLY A 178 0.86 -12.64 -6.58
CA GLY A 178 -0.54 -13.03 -6.44
C GLY A 178 -0.80 -14.50 -6.78
N GLU A 179 -0.03 -15.07 -7.73
CA GLU A 179 -0.07 -16.50 -8.06
C GLU A 179 0.20 -17.43 -6.87
N ASP A 180 1.04 -17.00 -5.92
CA ASP A 180 1.39 -17.77 -4.73
C ASP A 180 0.37 -17.59 -3.59
N LEU A 181 -0.46 -16.53 -3.67
CA LEU A 181 -1.21 -16.02 -2.52
C LEU A 181 -2.71 -16.33 -2.61
N TYR A 182 -3.32 -16.23 -3.79
CA TYR A 182 -4.78 -16.19 -3.92
C TYR A 182 -5.40 -17.44 -4.57
N GLY A 183 -4.66 -18.54 -4.67
CA GLY A 183 -5.16 -19.78 -5.29
C GLY A 183 -6.49 -20.26 -4.70
N ASP A 184 -6.61 -20.26 -3.36
CA ASP A 184 -7.83 -20.68 -2.67
C ASP A 184 -9.02 -19.74 -2.92
N ILE A 185 -8.77 -18.44 -3.07
CA ILE A 185 -9.81 -17.45 -3.41
C ILE A 185 -10.32 -17.71 -4.83
N LEU A 186 -9.43 -17.90 -5.80
CA LEU A 186 -9.82 -18.19 -7.18
C LEU A 186 -10.57 -19.52 -7.30
N ASP A 187 -10.17 -20.55 -6.55
CA ASP A 187 -10.88 -21.83 -6.52
C ASP A 187 -12.27 -21.72 -5.88
N LYS A 188 -12.48 -20.76 -4.97
CA LYS A 188 -13.80 -20.41 -4.45
C LYS A 188 -14.74 -19.90 -5.55
N TYR A 189 -14.30 -18.98 -6.41
CA TYR A 189 -15.08 -18.51 -7.57
C TYR A 189 -15.45 -19.65 -8.53
N LYS A 190 -14.50 -20.53 -8.85
CA LYS A 190 -14.75 -21.71 -9.69
C LYS A 190 -15.75 -22.67 -9.06
N THR A 191 -15.63 -22.89 -7.75
CA THR A 191 -16.55 -23.74 -6.98
C THR A 191 -17.95 -23.14 -6.97
N ALA A 192 -18.08 -21.84 -6.72
CA ALA A 192 -19.36 -21.13 -6.71
C ALA A 192 -20.09 -21.26 -8.06
N ALA A 193 -19.37 -21.09 -9.17
CA ALA A 193 -19.92 -21.27 -10.51
C ALA A 193 -20.30 -22.73 -10.80
N LYS A 194 -19.46 -23.70 -10.41
CA LYS A 194 -19.71 -25.13 -10.63
C LYS A 194 -20.90 -25.65 -9.85
N GLU A 195 -21.08 -25.16 -8.62
CA GLU A 195 -22.17 -25.56 -7.73
C GLU A 195 -23.45 -24.73 -7.92
N ASP A 196 -23.48 -23.80 -8.88
CA ASP A 196 -24.61 -22.89 -9.17
C ASP A 196 -25.08 -22.15 -7.90
N TRP A 197 -24.11 -21.57 -7.16
CA TRP A 197 -24.41 -20.70 -6.01
C TRP A 197 -25.29 -19.53 -6.46
N ASP A 198 -26.22 -19.10 -5.61
CA ASP A 198 -27.03 -17.90 -5.85
C ASP A 198 -26.34 -16.64 -5.31
N ALA A 199 -26.90 -15.47 -5.63
CA ALA A 199 -26.35 -14.17 -5.22
C ALA A 199 -26.14 -14.07 -3.71
N SER A 200 -27.10 -14.55 -2.90
CA SER A 200 -26.99 -14.53 -1.44
C SER A 200 -25.82 -15.37 -0.94
N LYS A 201 -25.57 -16.53 -1.55
CA LYS A 201 -24.42 -17.35 -1.16
C LYS A 201 -23.08 -16.73 -1.58
N TYR A 202 -23.04 -15.94 -2.66
CA TYR A 202 -21.86 -15.12 -2.99
C TYR A 202 -21.61 -14.08 -1.90
N GLU A 203 -22.62 -13.30 -1.52
CA GLU A 203 -22.52 -12.27 -0.46
C GLU A 203 -22.13 -12.87 0.90
N GLU A 204 -22.72 -14.01 1.30
CA GLU A 204 -22.34 -14.75 2.53
C GLU A 204 -20.88 -15.22 2.54
N ASN A 205 -20.22 -15.16 1.39
CA ASN A 205 -18.86 -15.59 1.15
C ASN A 205 -17.93 -14.44 0.78
N ASP A 206 -18.32 -13.19 1.03
CA ASP A 206 -17.54 -11.98 0.72
C ASP A 206 -17.15 -11.92 -0.76
N MET A 207 -18.10 -12.24 -1.64
CA MET A 207 -17.95 -12.16 -3.09
C MET A 207 -19.10 -11.34 -3.67
N SER A 208 -18.80 -10.52 -4.67
CA SER A 208 -19.80 -9.64 -5.26
C SER A 208 -20.96 -10.43 -5.90
N PRO A 209 -22.22 -10.04 -5.64
CA PRO A 209 -23.38 -10.59 -6.33
C PRO A 209 -23.39 -10.24 -7.83
N GLU A 210 -22.63 -9.25 -8.27
CA GLU A 210 -22.49 -8.93 -9.70
C GLU A 210 -21.70 -10.01 -10.44
N ILE A 211 -20.70 -10.61 -9.78
CA ILE A 211 -19.99 -11.76 -10.34
C ILE A 211 -20.96 -12.94 -10.57
N PHE A 212 -21.89 -13.20 -9.65
CA PHE A 212 -22.97 -14.15 -9.87
C PHE A 212 -23.81 -13.79 -11.10
N SER A 213 -24.21 -12.53 -11.24
CA SER A 213 -24.98 -12.03 -12.40
C SER A 213 -24.26 -12.31 -13.72
N ILE A 214 -22.97 -12.00 -13.81
CA ILE A 214 -22.13 -12.25 -15.00
C ILE A 214 -22.05 -13.75 -15.29
N VAL A 215 -21.75 -14.57 -14.27
CA VAL A 215 -21.67 -16.03 -14.44
C VAL A 215 -22.99 -16.60 -14.93
N LYS A 216 -24.12 -16.15 -14.38
CA LYS A 216 -25.45 -16.67 -14.74
C LYS A 216 -25.87 -16.29 -16.16
N ASN A 217 -25.55 -15.08 -16.59
CA ASN A 217 -25.98 -14.55 -17.88
C ASN A 217 -25.02 -14.89 -19.03
N SER A 218 -23.73 -14.92 -18.75
CA SER A 218 -22.67 -14.93 -19.76
C SER A 218 -21.62 -16.03 -19.57
N GLY A 219 -21.58 -16.67 -18.40
CA GLY A 219 -20.64 -17.75 -18.08
C GLY A 219 -19.38 -17.29 -17.35
N LEU A 220 -18.71 -18.23 -16.68
CA LEU A 220 -17.50 -17.97 -15.90
C LEU A 220 -16.33 -17.44 -16.74
N ASP A 221 -16.30 -17.73 -18.04
CA ASP A 221 -15.28 -17.20 -18.94
C ASP A 221 -15.38 -15.69 -19.18
N LYS A 222 -16.45 -15.04 -18.70
CA LYS A 222 -16.57 -13.57 -18.68
C LYS A 222 -16.18 -12.93 -17.35
N VAL A 223 -15.81 -13.74 -16.36
CA VAL A 223 -15.17 -13.25 -15.15
C VAL A 223 -13.66 -13.39 -15.33
N GLY A 224 -12.95 -12.31 -15.04
CA GLY A 224 -11.50 -12.26 -15.06
C GLY A 224 -10.92 -11.96 -13.69
N TYR A 225 -9.64 -12.26 -13.52
CA TYR A 225 -8.84 -11.76 -12.40
C TYR A 225 -7.48 -11.22 -12.85
N ASP A 226 -6.91 -10.30 -12.09
CA ASP A 226 -5.52 -9.84 -12.28
C ASP A 226 -4.84 -9.63 -10.92
N TYR A 227 -3.51 -9.52 -10.94
CA TYR A 227 -2.69 -9.24 -9.77
C TYR A 227 -1.96 -7.92 -9.92
N VAL A 228 -2.09 -7.03 -8.95
CA VAL A 228 -1.52 -5.69 -8.99
C VAL A 228 -1.18 -5.21 -7.60
N ASP A 229 0.03 -4.70 -7.38
CA ASP A 229 0.46 -4.09 -6.12
C ASP A 229 -0.04 -2.63 -6.07
N ILE A 230 -1.22 -2.44 -5.48
CA ILE A 230 -1.96 -1.16 -5.46
C ILE A 230 -1.36 -0.23 -4.41
N ASP A 231 -1.06 -0.76 -3.22
CA ASP A 231 -0.60 0.01 -2.06
C ASP A 231 0.93 0.18 -1.99
N LEU A 232 1.65 -0.39 -2.97
CA LEU A 232 3.11 -0.36 -3.11
C LEU A 232 3.86 -1.04 -1.95
N ASN A 233 3.21 -1.95 -1.22
CA ASN A 233 3.82 -2.70 -0.14
C ASN A 233 4.70 -3.86 -0.65
N GLY A 234 4.78 -4.09 -1.97
CA GLY A 234 5.58 -5.16 -2.57
C GLY A 234 4.89 -6.53 -2.61
N ILE A 235 3.58 -6.59 -2.33
CA ILE A 235 2.72 -7.76 -2.36
C ILE A 235 1.57 -7.42 -3.31
N ASP A 236 1.30 -8.28 -4.28
CA ASP A 236 0.20 -8.02 -5.20
C ASP A 236 -1.17 -8.17 -4.47
N GLU A 237 -2.11 -7.26 -4.72
CA GLU A 237 -3.55 -7.45 -4.51
C GLU A 237 -4.14 -8.34 -5.61
N LEU A 238 -5.27 -8.99 -5.30
CA LEU A 238 -6.11 -9.67 -6.30
C LEU A 238 -7.33 -8.80 -6.61
N VAL A 239 -7.57 -8.57 -7.89
CA VAL A 239 -8.78 -7.92 -8.41
C VAL A 239 -9.58 -8.91 -9.24
N VAL A 240 -10.90 -8.97 -9.04
CA VAL A 240 -11.82 -9.85 -9.78
C VAL A 240 -12.92 -9.00 -10.40
N GLY A 241 -13.19 -9.22 -11.69
CA GLY A 241 -14.02 -8.28 -12.45
C GLY A 241 -14.58 -8.83 -13.75
N ASP A 242 -15.21 -7.94 -14.51
CA ASP A 242 -15.73 -8.25 -15.84
C ASP A 242 -14.60 -8.28 -16.88
N MET A 243 -14.54 -9.38 -17.63
CA MET A 243 -13.66 -9.59 -18.77
C MET A 243 -14.46 -9.63 -20.08
N SER A 244 -15.71 -9.18 -20.08
CA SER A 244 -16.50 -8.98 -21.29
C SER A 244 -15.95 -7.79 -22.08
N ASP A 245 -15.89 -7.93 -23.41
CA ASP A 245 -15.56 -6.83 -24.35
C ASP A 245 -16.73 -5.82 -24.38
N SER A 246 -17.01 -5.16 -23.25
CA SER A 246 -18.06 -4.17 -23.08
C SER A 246 -17.46 -2.75 -22.94
N GLU A 247 -18.32 -1.73 -22.99
CA GLU A 247 -17.92 -0.33 -22.73
C GLU A 247 -17.39 -0.11 -21.31
N ILE A 248 -17.53 -1.11 -20.42
CA ILE A 248 -17.07 -1.13 -19.02
C ILE A 248 -15.88 -2.10 -18.83
N SER A 249 -15.14 -2.38 -19.91
CA SER A 249 -13.93 -3.21 -19.86
C SER A 249 -12.98 -2.69 -18.79
N GLY A 250 -12.67 -3.54 -17.81
CA GLY A 250 -11.82 -3.16 -16.68
C GLY A 250 -12.53 -3.03 -15.34
N ALA A 251 -13.87 -3.11 -15.29
CA ALA A 251 -14.62 -3.03 -14.04
C ALA A 251 -14.25 -4.15 -13.07
N ILE A 252 -13.89 -3.75 -11.86
CA ILE A 252 -13.57 -4.61 -10.73
C ILE A 252 -14.78 -4.66 -9.80
N TYR A 253 -15.14 -5.86 -9.39
CA TYR A 253 -16.23 -6.11 -8.45
C TYR A 253 -15.78 -6.71 -7.13
N ASP A 254 -14.59 -7.28 -7.04
CA ASP A 254 -14.00 -7.65 -5.75
C ASP A 254 -12.52 -7.30 -5.74
N ILE A 255 -12.06 -6.76 -4.61
CA ILE A 255 -10.65 -6.51 -4.32
C ILE A 255 -10.27 -7.31 -3.08
N TYR A 256 -9.14 -7.99 -3.13
CA TYR A 256 -8.53 -8.69 -2.01
C TYR A 256 -7.10 -8.22 -1.82
N THR A 257 -6.66 -8.15 -0.56
CA THR A 257 -5.27 -7.86 -0.18
C THR A 257 -4.77 -8.89 0.83
N MET A 258 -3.54 -8.75 1.29
CA MET A 258 -2.93 -9.60 2.31
C MET A 258 -2.90 -8.89 3.66
N VAL A 259 -3.58 -9.47 4.65
CA VAL A 259 -3.55 -9.02 6.04
C VAL A 259 -2.92 -10.10 6.90
N ASN A 260 -1.82 -9.76 7.57
CA ASN A 260 -1.03 -10.67 8.41
C ASN A 260 -0.67 -11.97 7.69
N GLY A 261 -0.29 -11.86 6.42
CA GLY A 261 0.07 -12.98 5.56
C GLY A 261 -1.08 -13.89 5.17
N GLN A 262 -2.34 -13.45 5.29
CA GLN A 262 -3.53 -14.18 4.81
C GLN A 262 -4.35 -13.32 3.83
N PRO A 263 -4.94 -13.90 2.78
CA PRO A 263 -5.88 -13.18 1.92
C PRO A 263 -7.08 -12.65 2.72
N ALA A 264 -7.44 -11.39 2.48
CA ALA A 264 -8.58 -10.73 3.09
C ALA A 264 -9.36 -9.95 2.03
N HIS A 265 -10.69 -10.01 2.12
CA HIS A 265 -11.59 -9.25 1.24
C HIS A 265 -11.59 -7.77 1.66
N VAL A 266 -11.40 -6.87 0.70
CA VAL A 266 -11.41 -5.42 0.92
C VAL A 266 -12.81 -4.88 0.66
N VAL A 267 -13.35 -5.11 -0.54
CA VAL A 267 -14.61 -4.51 -0.95
C VAL A 267 -15.25 -5.27 -2.11
N SER A 268 -16.58 -5.24 -2.15
CA SER A 268 -17.39 -5.71 -3.27
C SER A 268 -18.14 -4.57 -3.95
N GLY A 269 -18.14 -4.57 -5.28
CA GLY A 269 -18.93 -3.66 -6.11
C GLY A 269 -20.21 -4.31 -6.67
N SER A 270 -20.95 -3.54 -7.46
CA SER A 270 -22.14 -3.95 -8.23
C SER A 270 -22.17 -3.28 -9.62
N ALA A 271 -23.10 -3.65 -10.50
CA ALA A 271 -23.23 -3.08 -11.85
C ALA A 271 -23.27 -1.54 -11.94
N ARG A 272 -23.64 -0.82 -10.86
CA ARG A 272 -23.69 0.65 -10.83
C ARG A 272 -22.74 1.27 -9.79
N ASP A 273 -21.84 0.47 -9.26
CA ASP A 273 -20.95 0.79 -8.16
C ASP A 273 -19.71 -0.10 -8.29
N CYS A 274 -18.82 0.25 -9.21
CA CYS A 274 -17.70 -0.60 -9.60
C CYS A 274 -16.36 0.09 -9.38
N TYR A 275 -15.30 -0.69 -9.33
CA TYR A 275 -13.97 -0.19 -9.00
C TYR A 275 -13.02 -0.29 -10.18
N TYR A 276 -12.00 0.55 -10.17
CA TYR A 276 -10.89 0.56 -11.10
C TYR A 276 -9.60 0.88 -10.36
N VAL A 277 -8.46 0.48 -10.93
CA VAL A 277 -7.15 0.92 -10.44
C VAL A 277 -6.76 2.18 -11.19
N TYR A 278 -6.37 3.21 -10.45
CA TYR A 278 -5.88 4.49 -10.96
C TYR A 278 -4.52 4.78 -10.36
N HIS A 279 -3.46 4.44 -11.09
CA HIS A 279 -2.09 4.47 -10.56
C HIS A 279 -1.97 3.57 -9.31
N THR A 280 -1.79 4.17 -8.14
CA THR A 280 -1.66 3.54 -6.81
C THR A 280 -2.89 3.77 -5.94
N PHE A 281 -4.02 4.09 -6.58
CA PHE A 281 -5.30 4.33 -5.93
C PHE A 281 -6.37 3.39 -6.48
N VAL A 282 -7.42 3.21 -5.71
CA VAL A 282 -8.66 2.58 -6.14
C VAL A 282 -9.68 3.68 -6.40
N VAL A 283 -10.27 3.70 -7.60
CA VAL A 283 -11.38 4.60 -7.92
C VAL A 283 -12.66 3.80 -7.93
N ASN A 284 -13.63 4.25 -7.17
CA ASN A 284 -15.01 3.80 -7.24
C ASN A 284 -15.81 4.70 -8.16
N GLU A 285 -16.50 4.12 -9.13
CA GLU A 285 -17.50 4.82 -9.95
C GLU A 285 -18.90 4.32 -9.58
N ALA A 286 -19.69 5.21 -8.98
CA ALA A 286 -21.05 4.94 -8.57
C ALA A 286 -22.05 5.82 -9.33
N SER A 287 -23.22 5.28 -9.66
CA SER A 287 -24.28 6.00 -10.36
C SER A 287 -25.61 5.88 -9.61
N GLY A 288 -26.16 7.03 -9.19
CA GLY A 288 -27.50 7.13 -8.60
C GLY A 288 -28.60 7.20 -9.66
N GLY A 289 -28.31 7.75 -10.84
CA GLY A 289 -29.30 7.93 -11.90
C GLY A 289 -28.76 8.67 -13.11
N ALA A 290 -29.65 9.13 -13.99
CA ALA A 290 -29.27 9.86 -15.20
C ALA A 290 -28.62 11.23 -14.91
N LEU A 291 -28.88 11.80 -13.74
CA LEU A 291 -28.33 13.09 -13.31
C LEU A 291 -27.53 12.98 -12.01
N GLU A 292 -27.07 11.79 -11.65
CA GLU A 292 -26.34 11.55 -10.40
C GLU A 292 -25.26 10.49 -10.58
N SER A 293 -24.01 10.90 -10.36
CA SER A 293 -22.84 10.02 -10.36
C SER A 293 -21.79 10.52 -9.38
N VAL A 294 -21.02 9.59 -8.82
CA VAL A 294 -19.93 9.85 -7.89
C VAL A 294 -18.70 9.10 -8.38
N GLN A 295 -17.55 9.77 -8.37
CA GLN A 295 -16.25 9.10 -8.35
C GLN A 295 -15.61 9.31 -6.98
N SER A 296 -15.19 8.25 -6.31
CA SER A 296 -14.46 8.33 -5.04
C SER A 296 -13.10 7.68 -5.20
N VAL A 297 -12.03 8.40 -4.85
CA VAL A 297 -10.65 7.94 -4.99
C VAL A 297 -10.08 7.60 -3.62
N TYR A 298 -9.60 6.38 -3.48
CA TYR A 298 -9.14 5.80 -2.22
C TYR A 298 -7.69 5.37 -2.30
N SER A 299 -6.94 5.56 -1.22
CA SER A 299 -5.70 4.80 -0.98
C SER A 299 -6.04 3.55 -0.17
N LEU A 300 -5.54 2.40 -0.59
CA LEU A 300 -5.60 1.18 0.21
C LEU A 300 -4.51 1.23 1.29
N GLU A 301 -4.90 1.00 2.55
CA GLU A 301 -3.94 0.94 3.67
C GLU A 301 -3.23 -0.42 3.73
N PRO A 302 -1.88 -0.44 3.71
CA PRO A 302 -1.14 -1.69 3.76
C PRO A 302 -1.42 -2.57 4.96
N ASN A 303 -1.53 -3.88 4.71
CA ASN A 303 -1.83 -4.89 5.73
C ASN A 303 -3.14 -4.64 6.48
N THR A 304 -4.10 -4.00 5.84
CA THR A 304 -5.48 -3.83 6.33
C THR A 304 -6.47 -4.03 5.17
N THR A 305 -7.76 -4.05 5.47
CA THR A 305 -8.82 -3.99 4.45
C THR A 305 -9.39 -2.58 4.28
N GLU A 306 -8.75 -1.57 4.88
CA GLU A 306 -9.29 -0.21 4.95
C GLU A 306 -8.90 0.60 3.72
N MET A 307 -9.89 1.29 3.16
CA MET A 307 -9.72 2.25 2.08
C MET A 307 -9.92 3.67 2.62
N MET A 308 -8.86 4.48 2.61
CA MET A 308 -8.95 5.88 3.01
C MET A 308 -9.35 6.75 1.82
N LEU A 309 -10.49 7.42 1.92
CA LEU A 309 -10.92 8.41 0.93
C LEU A 309 -9.88 9.54 0.84
N GLN A 310 -9.38 9.77 -0.37
CA GLN A 310 -8.48 10.88 -0.66
C GLN A 310 -9.27 12.10 -1.14
N TRP A 311 -10.15 11.88 -2.12
CA TRP A 311 -11.13 12.87 -2.57
C TRP A 311 -12.26 12.16 -3.33
N ALA A 312 -13.37 12.87 -3.48
CA ALA A 312 -14.48 12.45 -4.33
C ALA A 312 -14.99 13.61 -5.19
N THR A 313 -15.54 13.27 -6.35
CA THR A 313 -16.27 14.18 -7.22
C THR A 313 -17.70 13.66 -7.38
N LYS A 314 -18.69 14.55 -7.28
CA LYS A 314 -20.10 14.20 -7.47
C LYS A 314 -20.70 15.13 -8.51
N TYR A 315 -21.35 14.54 -9.50
CA TYR A 315 -22.32 15.22 -10.35
C TYR A 315 -23.71 14.95 -9.78
N ASP A 316 -24.47 15.98 -9.46
CA ASP A 316 -25.83 15.88 -8.93
C ASP A 316 -26.72 17.02 -9.47
N GLY A 317 -27.34 16.73 -10.62
CA GLY A 317 -28.30 17.62 -11.25
C GLY A 317 -29.66 17.66 -10.56
N TYR A 318 -29.96 16.70 -9.68
CA TYR A 318 -31.19 16.72 -8.87
C TYR A 318 -31.06 17.71 -7.71
N GLU A 319 -29.89 17.81 -7.10
CA GLU A 319 -29.57 18.77 -6.04
C GLU A 319 -29.40 20.19 -6.57
N ASN A 320 -28.62 20.38 -7.65
CA ASN A 320 -28.37 21.70 -8.22
C ASN A 320 -28.25 21.68 -9.76
N GLU A 321 -29.37 21.80 -10.46
CA GLU A 321 -29.44 21.78 -11.93
C GLU A 321 -28.52 22.81 -12.63
N LYS A 322 -28.29 23.98 -12.02
CA LYS A 322 -27.50 25.06 -12.67
C LYS A 322 -26.00 24.93 -12.46
N GLN A 323 -25.61 24.26 -11.39
CA GLN A 323 -24.22 24.05 -11.01
C GLN A 323 -24.12 22.69 -10.32
N PRO A 324 -24.24 21.57 -11.06
CA PRO A 324 -24.42 20.24 -10.48
C PRO A 324 -23.11 19.59 -10.01
N TRP A 325 -22.00 20.33 -9.94
CA TRP A 325 -20.69 19.77 -9.65
C TRP A 325 -20.29 19.98 -8.20
N PHE A 326 -19.81 18.92 -7.57
CA PHE A 326 -19.42 18.91 -6.18
C PHE A 326 -18.11 18.16 -5.97
N ILE A 327 -17.37 18.55 -4.93
CA ILE A 327 -16.18 17.84 -4.46
C ILE A 327 -16.33 17.52 -2.98
N GLY A 328 -15.72 16.42 -2.54
CA GLY A 328 -15.72 16.00 -1.14
C GLY A 328 -14.37 15.43 -0.74
N TYR A 329 -14.08 15.50 0.56
CA TYR A 329 -12.92 14.84 1.19
C TYR A 329 -13.39 13.90 2.33
N SER A 330 -14.71 13.75 2.46
CA SER A 330 -15.41 12.78 3.29
C SER A 330 -16.66 12.34 2.54
N ASP A 331 -17.31 11.30 3.04
CA ASP A 331 -18.61 10.80 2.56
C ASP A 331 -19.79 11.68 3.01
N GLU A 332 -19.58 12.60 3.95
CA GLU A 332 -20.63 13.43 4.55
C GLU A 332 -20.69 14.87 4.02
N GLU A 333 -19.56 15.45 3.57
CA GLU A 333 -19.45 16.87 3.24
C GLU A 333 -19.14 17.10 1.75
N TRP A 334 -20.02 17.87 1.08
CA TRP A 334 -19.91 18.20 -0.33
C TRP A 334 -19.84 19.72 -0.55
N GLU A 335 -18.82 20.16 -1.27
CA GLU A 335 -18.63 21.54 -1.68
C GLU A 335 -19.09 21.73 -3.13
N ASN A 336 -20.03 22.65 -3.38
CA ASN A 336 -20.44 22.99 -4.73
C ASN A 336 -19.37 23.83 -5.44
N VAL A 337 -18.92 23.39 -6.61
CA VAL A 337 -17.80 23.98 -7.36
C VAL A 337 -18.16 24.30 -8.80
N SER A 338 -17.26 24.98 -9.52
CA SER A 338 -17.41 25.18 -10.96
C SER A 338 -17.16 23.87 -11.73
N GLU A 339 -17.66 23.78 -12.96
CA GLU A 339 -17.37 22.65 -13.85
C GLU A 339 -15.85 22.49 -14.12
N GLU A 340 -15.13 23.61 -14.23
CA GLU A 340 -13.68 23.61 -14.41
C GLU A 340 -12.96 23.01 -13.20
N ASP A 341 -13.34 23.42 -11.99
CA ASP A 341 -12.79 22.87 -10.74
C ASP A 341 -13.10 21.39 -10.55
N TYR A 342 -14.27 20.94 -10.98
CA TYR A 342 -14.66 19.54 -10.96
C TYR A 342 -13.85 18.70 -11.94
N ASN A 343 -13.74 19.16 -13.20
CA ASN A 343 -13.01 18.42 -14.24
C ASN A 343 -11.51 18.29 -13.94
N THR A 344 -10.91 19.24 -13.22
CA THR A 344 -9.50 19.14 -12.79
C THR A 344 -9.24 18.13 -11.68
N ARG A 345 -10.30 17.63 -11.01
CA ARG A 345 -10.21 16.68 -9.89
C ARG A 345 -10.78 15.30 -10.21
N MET A 346 -11.51 15.17 -11.31
CA MET A 346 -11.97 13.86 -11.76
C MET A 346 -10.80 12.91 -11.99
N ALA A 347 -10.99 11.65 -11.63
CA ALA A 347 -10.09 10.60 -12.08
C ALA A 347 -10.47 10.24 -13.51
N ASP A 348 -9.68 10.69 -14.48
CA ASP A 348 -9.95 10.46 -15.90
C ASP A 348 -9.86 8.95 -16.20
N PRO A 349 -10.94 8.31 -16.70
CA PRO A 349 -10.90 6.91 -17.09
C PRO A 349 -9.83 6.56 -18.12
N ALA A 350 -9.35 7.55 -18.90
CA ALA A 350 -8.22 7.35 -19.81
C ALA A 350 -6.90 7.02 -19.10
N ASP A 351 -6.78 7.42 -17.84
CA ASP A 351 -5.61 7.23 -16.98
C ASP A 351 -5.77 6.04 -16.02
N TYR A 352 -6.86 5.28 -16.13
CA TYR A 352 -7.01 4.03 -15.40
C TYR A 352 -5.94 3.02 -15.82
N THR A 353 -5.41 2.30 -14.84
CA THR A 353 -4.46 1.22 -15.06
C THR A 353 -5.12 0.14 -15.89
N LYS A 354 -4.51 -0.18 -17.03
CA LYS A 354 -4.98 -1.25 -17.91
C LYS A 354 -4.58 -2.59 -17.33
N LEU A 355 -5.53 -3.24 -16.66
CA LEU A 355 -5.37 -4.59 -16.13
C LEU A 355 -5.39 -5.63 -17.25
N GLU A 356 -4.59 -6.69 -17.08
CA GLU A 356 -4.50 -7.83 -17.99
C GLU A 356 -5.28 -9.02 -17.43
N PHE A 357 -6.61 -8.89 -17.38
CA PHE A 357 -7.48 -9.91 -16.84
C PHE A 357 -7.24 -11.30 -17.45
N LYS A 358 -6.88 -12.26 -16.58
CA LYS A 358 -6.82 -13.70 -16.85
C LYS A 358 -8.22 -14.29 -16.67
N SER A 359 -8.65 -15.12 -17.60
CA SER A 359 -9.96 -15.78 -17.51
C SER A 359 -10.05 -16.70 -16.28
N MET A 360 -11.19 -16.68 -15.59
CA MET A 360 -11.47 -17.53 -14.42
C MET A 360 -11.74 -19.02 -14.76
N LYS A 361 -11.79 -19.37 -16.07
CA LYS A 361 -12.20 -20.69 -16.56
C LYS A 361 -11.09 -21.76 -16.58
#